data_AF-A0A4R0XR19-F1
#
_entry.id   AF-A0A4R0XR19-F1
#
_cell.length_a   1.000
_cell.length_b   1.000
_cell.length_c   1.000
_cell.angle_alpha   90.00
_cell.angle_beta   90.00
_cell.angle_gamma   90.00
#
_symmetry.space_group_name_H-M   'P 1'
#
loop_
_entity.id
_entity.type
_entity.pdbx_description
1 polymer ?
#
loop_
_entity_poly.entity_id
_entity_poly.type
_entity_poly.pdbx_seq_one_letter_code
_entity_poly.pdbx_strand_id
1 'polypeptide(L)'
;MNKNNEITTIDEAKMLEEIRGLLGLTIEDFVYQMDWPNSKYYDYIKNGRKRPGETEKKKTHPTIHKVFTGINLAINIYPHWQEKATDITSIVLKHIMPTNS
;
A
#
# COMPACT_ATOMS: atom_id res chain seq x y z
N MET A 1 -16.30 29.98 -3.48
CA MET A 1 -16.68 28.59 -3.22
C MET A 1 -15.40 27.78 -3.02
N ASN A 2 -14.95 27.62 -1.79
CA ASN A 2 -13.85 26.70 -1.47
C ASN A 2 -14.44 25.30 -1.47
N LYS A 3 -14.25 24.56 -2.57
CA LYS A 3 -14.41 23.11 -2.55
C LYS A 3 -13.33 22.60 -1.59
N ASN A 4 -13.74 22.21 -0.38
CA ASN A 4 -12.90 21.41 0.49
C ASN A 4 -12.58 20.14 -0.30
N ASN A 5 -11.40 20.10 -0.92
CA ASN A 5 -10.76 18.85 -1.28
C ASN A 5 -10.47 18.17 0.06
N GLU A 6 -11.45 17.46 0.59
CA GLU A 6 -11.18 16.43 1.59
C GLU A 6 -10.21 15.48 0.90
N ILE A 7 -8.93 15.65 1.22
CA ILE A 7 -7.90 14.70 0.86
C ILE A 7 -8.30 13.44 1.63
N THR A 8 -9.05 12.53 0.97
CA THR A 8 -9.21 11.16 1.43
C THR A 8 -7.81 10.59 1.55
N THR A 9 -7.28 10.66 2.76
CA THR A 9 -5.94 10.20 3.05
C THR A 9 -6.04 8.69 3.14
N ILE A 10 -5.73 8.01 2.04
CA ILE A 10 -5.67 6.56 1.98
C ILE A 10 -4.67 6.08 3.04
N ASP A 11 -5.11 5.18 3.92
CA ASP A 11 -4.23 4.50 4.87
C ASP A 11 -3.51 3.34 4.15
N GLU A 12 -2.53 3.70 3.34
CA GLU A 12 -1.71 2.76 2.56
C GLU A 12 -1.07 1.68 3.45
N ALA A 13 -0.65 2.06 4.65
CA ALA A 13 -0.01 1.16 5.59
C ALA A 13 -0.97 0.05 6.03
N LYS A 14 -2.19 0.42 6.42
CA LYS A 14 -3.21 -0.54 6.83
C LYS A 14 -3.70 -1.40 5.67
N MET A 15 -3.87 -0.82 4.48
CA MET A 15 -4.20 -1.57 3.26
C MET A 15 -3.16 -2.66 2.97
N LEU A 16 -1.87 -2.32 3.01
CA LEU A 16 -0.80 -3.29 2.76
C LEU A 16 -0.68 -4.36 3.86
N GLU A 17 -0.95 -4.00 5.11
CA GLU A 17 -0.98 -4.95 6.22
C GLU A 17 -2.12 -5.97 6.08
N GLU A 18 -3.32 -5.52 5.69
CA GLU A 18 -4.47 -6.39 5.41
C GLU A 18 -4.18 -7.35 4.24
N ILE A 19 -3.62 -6.85 3.13
CA ILE A 19 -3.27 -7.69 1.96
C ILE A 19 -2.17 -8.71 2.32
N ARG A 20 -1.10 -8.28 3.00
CA ARG A 20 -0.03 -9.18 3.43
C ARG A 20 -0.55 -10.27 4.38
N GLY A 21 -1.43 -9.88 5.31
CA GLY A 21 -2.08 -10.80 6.24
C GLY A 21 -2.95 -11.83 5.52
N LEU A 22 -3.74 -11.41 4.53
CA LEU A 22 -4.55 -12.30 3.69
C LEU A 22 -3.70 -13.35 2.96
N LEU A 23 -2.52 -12.97 2.48
CA LEU A 23 -1.62 -13.84 1.73
C LEU A 23 -0.70 -14.69 2.63
N GLY A 24 -0.65 -14.40 3.93
CA GLY A 24 0.24 -15.10 4.87
C GLY A 24 1.73 -14.88 4.59
N LEU A 25 2.10 -13.77 3.94
CA LEU A 25 3.48 -13.51 3.51
C LEU A 25 4.30 -12.79 4.58
N THR A 26 5.61 -13.09 4.61
CA THR A 26 6.60 -12.28 5.31
C THR A 26 6.72 -10.91 4.65
N ILE A 27 7.34 -9.92 5.31
CA ILE A 27 7.55 -8.60 4.70
C ILE A 27 8.51 -8.75 3.51
N GLU A 28 9.54 -9.55 3.66
CA GLU A 28 10.54 -9.83 2.64
C GLU A 28 9.90 -10.44 1.38
N ASP A 29 9.09 -11.50 1.54
CA ASP A 29 8.42 -12.15 0.42
C ASP A 29 7.39 -11.23 -0.24
N PHE A 30 6.63 -10.49 0.57
CA PHE A 30 5.63 -9.55 0.07
C PHE A 30 6.25 -8.47 -0.80
N VAL A 31 7.36 -7.87 -0.35
CA VAL A 31 8.08 -6.82 -1.08
C VAL A 31 8.76 -7.39 -2.33
N TYR A 32 9.35 -8.58 -2.23
CA TYR A 32 9.94 -9.26 -3.39
C TYR A 32 8.89 -9.53 -4.48
N GLN A 33 7.73 -10.06 -4.11
CA GLN A 33 6.66 -10.39 -5.06
C GLN A 33 6.01 -9.14 -5.68
N MET A 34 6.08 -7.98 -5.01
CA MET A 34 5.65 -6.69 -5.56
C MET A 34 6.70 -5.99 -6.44
N ASP A 35 7.85 -6.63 -6.70
CA ASP A 35 8.99 -6.06 -7.43
C ASP A 35 9.49 -4.75 -6.80
N TRP A 36 9.57 -4.74 -5.47
CA TRP A 36 10.07 -3.59 -4.71
C TRP A 36 11.54 -3.78 -4.32
N PRO A 37 12.31 -2.69 -4.23
CA PRO A 37 13.77 -2.78 -4.12
C PRO A 37 14.27 -3.39 -2.80
N ASN A 38 13.51 -3.29 -1.70
CA ASN A 38 13.78 -3.94 -0.40
C ASN A 38 12.70 -3.58 0.64
N SER A 39 12.75 -4.27 1.78
CA SER A 39 11.81 -4.12 2.91
C SER A 39 11.73 -2.71 3.48
N LYS A 40 12.77 -1.87 3.33
CA LYS A 40 12.71 -0.46 3.77
C LYS A 40 11.60 0.30 3.04
N TYR A 41 11.23 -0.12 1.84
CA TYR A 41 10.12 0.46 1.10
C TYR A 41 8.78 0.27 1.82
N TYR A 42 8.55 -0.92 2.36
CA TYR A 42 7.40 -1.23 3.22
C TYR A 42 7.44 -0.42 4.52
N ASP A 43 8.62 -0.35 5.16
CA ASP A 43 8.81 0.44 6.38
C ASP A 43 8.56 1.93 6.17
N TYR A 44 8.93 2.48 5.01
CA TYR A 44 8.70 3.88 4.68
C TYR A 44 7.21 4.20 4.54
N ILE A 45 6.40 3.26 4.02
CA ILE A 45 4.94 3.43 3.96
C ILE A 45 4.36 3.38 5.36
N LYS A 46 4.76 2.39 6.17
CA LYS A 46 4.22 2.17 7.52
C LYS A 46 4.60 3.30 8.49
N ASN A 47 5.86 3.72 8.47
CA ASN A 47 6.43 4.59 9.51
C ASN A 47 6.62 6.04 9.05
N GLY A 48 6.56 6.30 7.74
CA GLY A 48 7.02 7.54 7.12
C GLY A 48 8.55 7.64 7.09
N ARG A 49 9.09 8.54 6.26
CA ARG A 49 10.54 8.86 6.28
C ARG A 49 10.76 10.13 7.11
N LYS A 50 11.71 10.09 8.04
CA LYS A 50 12.31 11.30 8.62
C LYS A 50 13.68 11.49 7.98
N ARG A 51 13.96 12.67 7.42
CA ARG A 51 15.33 13.02 7.03
C ARG A 51 16.13 13.38 8.28
N PRO A 52 17.43 13.09 8.34
CA PRO A 52 18.29 13.59 9.41
C PRO A 52 18.15 15.12 9.49
N GLY A 53 17.73 15.64 10.65
CA GLY A 53 17.55 17.08 10.88
C GLY A 53 16.14 17.65 10.66
N GLU A 54 15.17 16.85 10.21
CA GLU A 54 13.77 17.29 10.07
C GLU A 54 12.90 16.84 11.27
N THR A 55 12.15 17.77 11.85
CA THR A 55 11.19 17.50 12.93
C THR A 55 9.91 16.84 12.40
N GLU A 56 9.53 17.14 11.16
CA GLU A 56 8.33 16.61 10.50
C GLU A 56 8.65 15.42 9.59
N LYS A 57 7.78 14.41 9.58
CA LYS A 57 7.89 13.25 8.70
C LYS A 57 7.64 13.70 7.25
N LYS A 58 8.68 13.84 6.43
CA LYS A 58 8.50 13.98 4.98
C LYS A 58 8.02 12.66 4.41
N LYS A 59 6.78 12.67 3.97
CA LYS A 59 6.13 11.66 3.12
C LYS A 59 6.87 11.56 1.77
N THR A 60 8.11 11.04 1.71
CA THR A 60 8.60 10.44 0.45
C THR A 60 7.92 9.09 0.33
N HIS A 61 6.63 9.13 0.05
CA HIS A 61 5.85 7.94 -0.16
C HIS A 61 6.21 7.35 -1.52
N PRO A 62 6.19 6.02 -1.64
CA PRO A 62 5.72 5.40 -2.87
C PRO A 62 4.43 6.11 -3.26
N THR A 63 4.33 6.66 -4.47
CA THR A 63 3.02 7.11 -4.91
C THR A 63 2.08 5.91 -4.85
N ILE A 64 0.82 6.11 -4.45
CA ILE A 64 -0.24 5.08 -4.49
C ILE A 64 -0.22 4.28 -5.81
N HIS A 65 0.19 4.94 -6.91
CA HIS A 65 0.50 4.33 -8.18
C HIS A 65 1.47 3.14 -8.08
N LYS A 66 2.65 3.30 -7.45
CA LYS A 66 3.61 2.20 -7.25
C LYS A 66 3.07 1.06 -6.40
N VAL A 67 2.16 1.36 -5.46
CA VAL A 67 1.46 0.33 -4.69
C VAL A 67 0.57 -0.50 -5.62
N PHE A 68 -0.29 0.14 -6.42
CA PHE A 68 -1.15 -0.58 -7.36
C PHE A 68 -0.37 -1.29 -8.46
N THR A 69 0.71 -0.70 -8.97
CA THR A 69 1.59 -1.37 -9.94
C THR A 69 2.16 -2.65 -9.36
N GLY A 70 2.68 -2.62 -8.12
CA GLY A 70 3.22 -3.82 -7.47
C GLY A 70 2.15 -4.89 -7.22
N ILE A 71 0.95 -4.49 -6.78
CA ILE A 71 -0.18 -5.43 -6.57
C ILE A 71 -0.57 -6.10 -7.89
N ASN A 72 -0.76 -5.33 -8.95
CA ASN A 72 -1.14 -5.86 -10.26
C ASN A 72 -0.06 -6.78 -10.84
N LEU A 73 1.20 -6.40 -10.70
CA LEU A 73 2.33 -7.24 -11.11
C LEU A 73 2.31 -8.57 -10.37
N ALA A 74 2.13 -8.54 -9.04
CA ALA A 74 2.09 -9.74 -8.23
C ALA A 74 0.90 -10.66 -8.58
N ILE A 75 -0.29 -10.08 -8.80
CA ILE A 75 -1.49 -10.82 -9.26
C ILE A 75 -1.25 -11.51 -10.61
N ASN A 76 -0.51 -10.88 -11.52
CA ASN A 76 -0.25 -11.43 -12.84
C ASN A 76 0.84 -12.51 -12.87
N ILE A 77 1.74 -12.54 -11.88
CA ILE A 77 2.90 -13.43 -11.86
C ILE A 77 2.68 -14.63 -10.92
N TYR A 78 2.02 -14.43 -9.78
CA TYR A 78 1.96 -15.43 -8.72
C TYR A 78 0.55 -16.02 -8.56
N PRO A 79 0.38 -17.36 -8.72
CA PRO A 79 -0.93 -18.00 -8.64
C PRO A 79 -1.70 -17.73 -7.34
N HIS A 80 -1.03 -17.73 -6.19
CA HIS A 80 -1.69 -17.48 -4.90
C HIS A 80 -2.19 -16.04 -4.74
N TRP A 81 -1.60 -15.07 -5.45
CA TRP A 81 -2.16 -13.72 -5.55
C TRP A 81 -3.39 -13.70 -6.45
N GLN A 82 -3.31 -14.39 -7.59
CA GLN A 82 -4.42 -14.48 -8.54
C GLN A 82 -5.67 -15.12 -7.90
N GLU A 83 -5.49 -16.19 -7.13
CA GLU A 83 -6.57 -16.85 -6.37
C GLU A 83 -7.24 -15.92 -5.34
N LYS A 84 -6.52 -14.90 -4.87
CA LYS A 84 -6.98 -13.91 -3.89
C LYS A 84 -7.35 -12.56 -4.50
N ALA A 85 -7.33 -12.42 -5.83
CA ALA A 85 -7.48 -11.12 -6.50
C ALA A 85 -8.78 -10.38 -6.13
N THR A 86 -9.89 -11.10 -5.98
CA THR A 86 -11.19 -10.53 -5.58
C THR A 86 -11.15 -9.97 -4.15
N ASP A 87 -10.55 -10.72 -3.21
CA ASP A 87 -10.40 -10.30 -1.82
C ASP A 87 -9.45 -9.09 -1.72
N ILE A 88 -8.34 -9.12 -2.45
CA ILE A 88 -7.38 -8.01 -2.56
C ILE A 88 -8.07 -6.76 -3.09
N THR A 89 -8.86 -6.89 -4.18
CA THR A 89 -9.61 -5.77 -4.76
C THR A 89 -10.60 -5.19 -3.74
N SER A 90 -11.27 -6.03 -2.96
CA SER A 90 -12.20 -5.59 -1.92
C SER A 90 -11.49 -4.80 -0.82
N ILE A 91 -10.29 -5.24 -0.38
CA ILE A 91 -9.44 -4.49 0.55
C ILE A 91 -9.06 -3.13 -0.05
N VAL A 92 -8.57 -3.12 -1.29
CA VAL A 92 -8.15 -1.90 -1.99
C VAL A 92 -9.32 -0.90 -2.09
N LEU A 93 -10.51 -1.34 -2.50
CA LEU A 93 -11.69 -0.48 -2.59
C LEU A 93 -12.13 0.07 -1.22
N LYS A 94 -12.09 -0.76 -0.16
CA LYS A 94 -12.40 -0.33 1.21
C LYS A 94 -11.55 0.85 1.68
N HIS A 95 -10.30 0.95 1.24
CA HIS A 95 -9.36 2.01 1.65
C HIS A 95 -9.34 3.22 0.70
N ILE A 96 -9.87 3.10 -0.51
CA ILE A 96 -9.90 4.19 -1.52
C ILE A 96 -11.26 4.86 -1.60
N MET A 97 -12.34 4.10 -1.45
CA MET A 97 -13.68 4.65 -1.55
C MET A 97 -14.02 5.41 -0.26
N PRO A 98 -14.52 6.66 -0.35
CA PRO A 98 -15.06 7.33 0.82
C PRO A 98 -16.20 6.49 1.39
N THR A 99 -16.12 6.16 2.67
CA THR A 99 -17.27 5.65 3.41
C THR A 99 -18.30 6.76 3.42
N ASN A 100 -19.29 6.70 2.53
CA ASN A 100 -20.48 7.52 2.63
C ASN A 100 -21.13 7.18 3.99
N SER A 101 -20.94 8.05 4.97
CA SER A 101 -21.67 8.07 6.24
C SER A 101 -22.48 9.34 6.31
#